data_AF-A0A7C5NPM8-F1
#
_entry.id   AF-A0A7C5NPM8-F1
#
_cell.length_a   1.000
_cell.length_b   1.000
_cell.length_c   1.000
_cell.angle_alpha   90.00
_cell.angle_beta   90.00
_cell.angle_gamma   90.00
#
_symmetry.space_group_name_H-M   'P 1'
#
loop_
_entity.id
_entity.type
_entity.pdbx_description
1 polymer ?
#
loop_
_entity_poly.entity_id
_entity_poly.type
_entity_poly.pdbx_seq_one_letter_code
_entity_poly.pdbx_strand_id
1 'polypeptide(L)'
;VSTFYWKNPAAGFVSMFIPLLFGLWLTERGKWWKALYLTILFLGFGALILTRSRGAWLTFATSAVIATIFYRKLVKANLWRIMLIVIVGFAISSATVPPHWLISRFAKIEEIAAKSPEEPILERRMMIRMGLRMLSKNPFLGVGAGAFLVAYPIFLESSHYLSSHLHNQYLQYAAEGGFPLMLIFFAALFVPIFFILKKSRKKEDPLLWGIGFGALAYALHIGIDFDWTFWGSTLPFIVILALGTKIALEDKGYLTKTWKTTFTIFCAIGFIASAFVTYASIRHDWGDLQYAPQQRLKSYKASAKLFPLSAKYWYDYGKTCKILGMNDEAAKAFARAIKLEPKNINVIYQYAFSIMRDDSSKAENEFIKAVKLAPFVQPDNQLKAALFILHKGDTAIAESILTSLTKNFDVRPGIRYTEGTVSFRYTIARAMFMLAKVWRKMGKTANADSLERIAIKLGCPRYRDELAKIWGIDTKTPEWLAMEFVDALCMGDTNWMKEITIDSTYSLLKEGLEVYLGQIYGVNEDLIRGKAVVSALLFVHKTPIDPDNDKRVWIFSFKLTNKGWKLVM
;
A
#
# COMPACT_ATOMS: atom_id res chain seq x y z
N VAL A 1 4.19 -17.70 8.39
CA VAL A 1 4.61 -16.40 7.82
C VAL A 1 6.01 -16.58 7.24
N SER A 2 6.22 -16.32 5.95
CA SER A 2 7.55 -16.42 5.31
C SER A 2 8.41 -15.19 5.63
N THR A 3 9.73 -15.34 5.66
CA THR A 3 10.71 -14.23 5.82
C THR A 3 10.49 -13.13 4.79
N PHE A 4 10.05 -13.50 3.58
CA PHE A 4 9.58 -12.56 2.57
C PHE A 4 8.06 -12.59 2.54
N TYR A 5 7.45 -11.47 2.93
CA TYR A 5 6.00 -11.31 2.91
C TYR A 5 5.43 -11.44 1.48
N TRP A 6 6.20 -11.03 0.46
CA TRP A 6 5.81 -11.07 -0.95
C TRP A 6 6.75 -11.86 -1.84
N LYS A 7 6.17 -12.56 -2.83
CA LYS A 7 6.88 -13.43 -3.76
C LYS A 7 7.85 -12.71 -4.71
N ASN A 8 7.55 -11.46 -5.11
CA ASN A 8 8.39 -10.74 -6.07
C ASN A 8 9.69 -10.23 -5.40
N PRO A 9 9.65 -9.58 -4.22
CA PRO A 9 10.86 -9.29 -3.43
C PRO A 9 11.71 -10.53 -3.12
N ALA A 10 11.08 -11.67 -2.79
CA ALA A 10 11.81 -12.93 -2.64
C ALA A 10 12.53 -13.34 -3.92
N ALA A 11 11.87 -13.23 -5.08
CA ALA A 11 12.46 -13.60 -6.36
C ALA A 11 13.60 -12.67 -6.76
N GLY A 12 13.46 -11.36 -6.55
CA GLY A 12 14.51 -10.37 -6.76
C GLY A 12 15.74 -10.63 -5.89
N PHE A 13 15.52 -10.93 -4.60
CA PHE A 13 16.58 -11.31 -3.66
C PHE A 13 17.34 -12.56 -4.13
N VAL A 14 16.63 -13.66 -4.42
CA VAL A 14 17.25 -14.93 -4.83
C VAL A 14 17.99 -14.78 -6.17
N SER A 15 17.43 -14.01 -7.11
CA SER A 15 18.04 -13.72 -8.42
C SER A 15 19.41 -13.06 -8.29
N MET A 16 19.62 -12.24 -7.26
CA MET A 16 20.90 -11.59 -6.99
C MET A 16 21.96 -12.57 -6.46
N PHE A 17 21.56 -13.54 -5.63
CA PHE A 17 22.51 -14.44 -4.96
C PHE A 17 22.91 -15.65 -5.80
N ILE A 18 22.05 -16.14 -6.71
CA ILE A 18 22.39 -17.32 -7.54
C ILE A 18 23.73 -17.12 -8.30
N PRO A 19 23.97 -16.01 -9.02
CA PRO A 19 25.22 -15.82 -9.73
C PRO A 19 26.43 -15.65 -8.80
N LEU A 20 26.23 -14.97 -7.66
CA LEU A 20 27.26 -14.79 -6.64
C LEU A 20 27.73 -16.13 -6.08
N LEU A 21 26.77 -16.98 -5.69
CA LEU A 21 27.04 -18.32 -5.16
C LEU A 21 27.73 -19.22 -6.19
N PHE A 22 27.38 -19.07 -7.47
CA PHE A 22 28.05 -19.77 -8.56
C PHE A 22 29.52 -19.35 -8.66
N GLY A 23 29.79 -18.05 -8.60
CA GLY A 23 31.15 -17.53 -8.55
C GLY A 23 31.94 -18.06 -7.35
N LEU A 24 31.35 -18.00 -6.14
CA LEU A 24 31.96 -18.54 -4.91
C LEU A 24 32.27 -20.04 -5.03
N TRP A 25 31.34 -20.84 -5.54
CA TRP A 25 31.52 -22.27 -5.72
C TRP A 25 32.68 -22.61 -6.68
N LEU A 26 32.85 -21.82 -7.75
CA LEU A 26 33.96 -21.99 -8.69
C LEU A 26 35.32 -21.62 -8.08
N THR A 27 35.37 -20.61 -7.20
CA THR A 27 36.62 -20.10 -6.61
C THR A 27 37.02 -20.78 -5.31
N GLU A 28 36.08 -21.39 -4.59
CA GLU A 28 36.31 -22.03 -3.30
C GLU A 28 37.32 -23.19 -3.41
N ARG A 29 38.06 -23.47 -2.34
CA ARG A 29 38.98 -24.62 -2.23
C ARG A 29 38.50 -25.63 -1.19
N GLY A 30 37.82 -25.19 -0.13
CA GLY A 30 37.29 -26.05 0.93
C GLY A 30 36.12 -26.92 0.46
N LYS A 31 36.21 -28.23 0.67
CA LYS A 31 35.16 -29.20 0.25
C LYS A 31 33.80 -28.91 0.92
N TRP A 32 33.80 -28.58 2.21
CA TRP A 32 32.58 -28.24 2.96
C TRP A 32 31.89 -26.99 2.43
N TRP A 33 32.64 -25.90 2.22
CA TRP A 33 32.10 -24.67 1.66
C TRP A 33 31.61 -24.84 0.22
N LYS A 34 32.31 -25.63 -0.61
CA LYS A 34 31.81 -26.00 -1.94
C LYS A 34 30.47 -26.71 -1.89
N ALA A 35 30.33 -27.72 -1.01
CA ALA A 35 29.09 -28.46 -0.85
C ALA A 35 27.96 -27.56 -0.36
N LEU A 36 28.26 -26.64 0.57
CA LEU A 36 27.31 -25.65 1.06
C LEU A 36 26.83 -24.71 -0.07
N TYR A 37 27.75 -24.08 -0.80
CA TYR A 37 27.38 -23.18 -1.90
C TYR A 37 26.58 -23.89 -2.99
N LEU A 38 26.96 -25.12 -3.35
CA LEU A 38 26.24 -25.91 -4.33
C LEU A 38 24.83 -26.29 -3.86
N THR A 39 24.68 -26.66 -2.59
CA THR A 39 23.36 -26.93 -1.99
C THR A 39 22.48 -25.69 -2.03
N ILE A 40 23.01 -24.53 -1.62
CA ILE A 40 22.26 -23.27 -1.65
C ILE A 40 21.93 -22.86 -3.09
N LEU A 41 22.79 -23.14 -4.08
CA LEU A 41 22.50 -22.91 -5.50
C LEU A 41 21.31 -23.71 -5.99
N PHE A 42 21.27 -25.01 -5.70
CA PHE A 42 20.14 -25.87 -6.09
C PHE A 42 18.83 -25.42 -5.43
N LEU A 43 18.88 -25.16 -4.13
CA LEU A 43 17.71 -24.65 -3.39
C LEU A 43 17.30 -23.25 -3.88
N GLY A 44 18.25 -22.37 -4.16
CA GLY A 44 18.01 -21.01 -4.65
C GLY A 44 17.39 -21.00 -6.04
N PHE A 45 17.92 -21.80 -6.98
CA PHE A 45 17.32 -21.90 -8.30
C PHE A 45 15.93 -22.53 -8.25
N GLY A 46 15.72 -23.55 -7.42
CA GLY A 46 14.40 -24.11 -7.16
C GLY A 46 13.44 -23.07 -6.56
N ALA A 47 13.89 -22.30 -5.56
CA ALA A 47 13.12 -21.23 -4.96
C ALA A 47 12.73 -20.15 -5.98
N LEU A 48 13.63 -19.77 -6.90
CA LEU A 48 13.34 -18.81 -7.97
C LEU A 48 12.15 -19.29 -8.83
N ILE A 49 12.09 -20.58 -9.19
CA ILE A 49 10.96 -21.17 -9.92
C ILE A 49 9.71 -21.18 -9.03
N LEU A 50 9.83 -21.58 -7.76
CA LEU A 50 8.69 -21.64 -6.83
C LEU A 50 8.11 -20.27 -6.48
N THR A 51 8.86 -19.17 -6.66
CA THR A 51 8.30 -17.81 -6.51
C THR A 51 7.17 -17.52 -7.51
N ARG A 52 7.16 -18.20 -8.66
CA ARG A 52 6.19 -17.96 -9.75
C ARG A 52 6.14 -16.49 -10.21
N SER A 53 7.25 -15.76 -10.06
CA SER A 53 7.40 -14.38 -10.54
C SER A 53 7.92 -14.39 -11.99
N ARG A 54 7.00 -14.23 -12.95
CA ARG A 54 7.34 -14.10 -14.38
C ARG A 54 8.34 -12.97 -14.64
N GLY A 55 8.19 -11.88 -13.90
CA GLY A 55 9.10 -10.73 -13.95
C GLY A 55 10.52 -11.11 -13.58
N ALA A 56 10.70 -11.80 -12.45
CA ALA A 56 12.01 -12.26 -12.00
C ALA A 56 12.66 -13.24 -12.96
N TRP A 57 11.89 -14.17 -13.53
CA TRP A 57 12.45 -15.10 -14.53
C TRP A 57 12.95 -14.36 -15.77
N LEU A 58 12.17 -13.39 -16.25
CA LEU A 58 12.54 -12.57 -17.41
C LEU A 58 13.80 -11.74 -17.13
N THR A 59 13.87 -11.04 -16.00
CA THR A 59 15.02 -10.20 -15.67
C THR A 59 16.26 -11.03 -15.36
N PHE A 60 16.11 -12.18 -14.68
CA PHE A 60 17.22 -13.11 -14.46
C PHE A 60 17.79 -13.65 -15.78
N ALA A 61 16.92 -14.10 -16.70
CA ALA A 61 17.33 -14.57 -18.02
C ALA A 61 18.00 -13.47 -18.85
N THR A 62 17.43 -12.26 -18.84
CA THR A 62 17.99 -11.09 -19.54
C THR A 62 19.38 -10.74 -18.97
N SER A 63 19.52 -10.73 -17.65
CA SER A 63 20.80 -10.49 -16.99
C SER A 63 21.83 -11.59 -17.27
N ALA A 64 21.39 -12.85 -17.38
CA ALA A 64 22.27 -13.97 -17.74
C ALA A 64 22.83 -13.80 -19.15
N VAL A 65 21.99 -13.38 -20.12
CA VAL A 65 22.41 -13.08 -21.49
C VAL A 65 23.44 -11.94 -21.50
N ILE A 66 23.13 -10.82 -20.85
CA ILE A 66 24.03 -9.66 -20.79
C ILE A 66 25.36 -10.03 -20.10
N ALA A 67 25.32 -10.69 -18.95
CA ALA A 67 26.53 -11.11 -18.25
C ALA A 67 27.39 -12.10 -19.07
N THR A 68 26.75 -12.95 -19.87
CA THR A 68 27.44 -13.87 -20.79
C THR A 68 28.20 -13.13 -21.88
N ILE A 69 27.68 -12.00 -22.38
CA ILE A 69 28.37 -11.17 -23.37
C ILE A 69 29.71 -10.64 -22.80
N PHE A 70 29.73 -10.28 -21.52
CA PHE A 70 30.95 -9.80 -20.86
C PHE A 70 31.99 -10.90 -20.66
N TYR A 71 31.61 -12.13 -20.30
CA TYR A 71 32.58 -13.19 -19.99
C TYR A 71 32.20 -14.56 -20.58
N ARG A 72 32.05 -14.62 -21.91
CA ARG A 72 31.63 -15.83 -22.65
C ARG A 72 32.51 -17.06 -22.41
N LYS A 73 33.82 -16.89 -22.22
CA LYS A 73 34.78 -17.98 -21.94
C LYS A 73 34.41 -18.73 -20.65
N LEU A 74 34.10 -18.01 -19.58
CA LEU A 74 33.66 -18.58 -18.30
C LEU A 74 32.39 -19.43 -18.47
N VAL A 75 31.39 -18.89 -19.15
CA VAL A 75 30.08 -19.56 -19.35
C VAL A 75 30.24 -20.82 -20.20
N LYS A 76 30.97 -20.76 -21.32
CA LYS A 76 31.23 -21.93 -22.16
C LYS A 76 31.95 -23.04 -21.41
N ALA A 77 32.99 -22.69 -20.63
CA ALA A 77 33.75 -23.66 -19.85
C ALA A 77 32.93 -24.37 -18.76
N ASN A 78 31.84 -23.75 -18.30
CA ASN A 78 31.03 -24.26 -17.20
C ASN A 78 29.57 -24.56 -17.61
N LEU A 79 29.28 -24.69 -18.91
CA LEU A 79 27.91 -24.86 -19.41
C LEU A 79 27.21 -26.07 -18.79
N TRP A 80 27.92 -27.20 -18.66
CA TRP A 80 27.38 -28.41 -18.04
C TRP A 80 27.02 -28.20 -16.56
N ARG A 81 27.80 -27.40 -15.81
CA ARG A 81 27.53 -27.08 -14.41
C ARG A 81 26.30 -26.19 -14.28
N ILE A 82 26.15 -25.23 -15.20
CA ILE A 82 24.98 -24.36 -15.27
C ILE A 82 23.73 -25.21 -15.58
N MET A 83 23.80 -26.11 -16.56
CA MET A 83 22.71 -27.04 -16.88
C MET A 83 22.35 -27.96 -15.72
N LEU A 84 23.35 -28.44 -14.98
CA LEU A 84 23.11 -29.22 -13.76
C LEU A 84 22.31 -28.42 -12.73
N ILE A 85 22.67 -27.16 -12.46
CA ILE A 85 21.94 -26.31 -11.51
C ILE A 85 20.49 -26.09 -11.96
N VAL A 86 20.28 -25.83 -13.25
CA VAL A 86 18.95 -25.63 -13.83
C VAL A 86 18.09 -26.89 -13.70
N ILE A 87 18.62 -28.05 -14.09
CA ILE A 87 17.92 -29.34 -14.05
C ILE A 87 17.57 -29.72 -12.60
N VAL A 88 18.54 -29.65 -11.68
CA VAL A 88 18.32 -30.01 -10.28
C VAL A 88 17.35 -29.04 -9.61
N GLY A 89 17.47 -27.73 -9.85
CA GLY A 89 16.52 -26.75 -9.31
C GLY A 89 15.10 -26.95 -9.86
N PHE A 90 14.96 -27.32 -11.14
CA PHE A 90 13.66 -27.69 -11.71
C PHE A 90 13.09 -28.98 -11.11
N ALA A 91 13.94 -29.99 -10.86
CA ALA A 91 13.54 -31.22 -10.19
C ALA A 91 13.05 -30.96 -8.76
N ILE A 92 13.76 -30.15 -7.97
CA ILE A 92 13.34 -29.72 -6.62
C ILE A 92 11.99 -28.99 -6.68
N SER A 93 11.81 -28.11 -7.66
CA SER A 93 10.54 -27.36 -7.83
C SER A 93 9.38 -28.29 -8.20
N SER A 94 9.64 -29.30 -9.03
CA SER A 94 8.64 -30.27 -9.47
C SER A 94 8.29 -31.28 -8.39
N ALA A 95 9.23 -31.58 -7.47
CA ALA A 95 8.99 -32.43 -6.31
C ALA A 95 8.16 -31.72 -5.22
N THR A 96 8.16 -30.39 -5.20
CA THR A 96 7.45 -29.59 -4.19
C THR A 96 6.05 -29.14 -4.64
N VAL A 97 5.84 -28.93 -5.93
CA VAL A 97 4.55 -28.49 -6.49
C VAL A 97 4.26 -29.26 -7.79
N PRO A 98 3.01 -29.66 -8.05
CA PRO A 98 2.68 -30.39 -9.28
C PRO A 98 3.17 -29.66 -10.55
N PRO A 99 3.83 -30.36 -11.49
CA PRO A 99 4.43 -29.72 -12.67
C PRO A 99 3.45 -28.86 -13.49
N HIS A 100 2.18 -29.27 -13.57
CA HIS A 100 1.15 -28.51 -14.27
C HIS A 100 0.90 -27.11 -13.67
N TRP A 101 1.19 -26.87 -12.39
CA TRP A 101 1.08 -25.54 -11.76
C TRP A 101 2.18 -24.57 -12.20
N LEU A 102 3.34 -25.13 -12.60
CA LEU A 102 4.47 -24.42 -13.17
C LEU A 102 4.25 -24.23 -14.68
N ILE A 103 3.91 -25.29 -15.41
CA ILE A 103 3.67 -25.26 -16.86
C ILE A 103 2.50 -24.33 -17.20
N SER A 104 1.42 -24.33 -16.41
CA SER A 104 0.30 -23.40 -16.62
C SER A 104 0.68 -21.92 -16.48
N ARG A 105 1.78 -21.58 -15.78
CA ARG A 105 2.30 -20.22 -15.75
C ARG A 105 3.01 -19.83 -17.05
N PHE A 106 3.58 -20.79 -17.77
CA PHE A 106 4.20 -20.60 -19.08
C PHE A 106 3.16 -20.66 -20.21
N ALA A 107 2.25 -21.63 -20.20
CA ALA A 107 1.24 -21.83 -21.24
C ALA A 107 0.19 -20.71 -21.33
N LYS A 108 -0.09 -20.01 -20.22
CA LYS A 108 -1.04 -18.87 -20.21
C LYS A 108 -0.53 -17.62 -20.94
N ILE A 109 0.72 -17.56 -21.39
CA ILE A 109 1.26 -16.39 -22.09
C ILE A 109 0.52 -16.15 -23.43
N GLU A 110 0.12 -17.20 -24.15
CA GLU A 110 -0.68 -17.11 -25.38
C GLU A 110 -2.16 -16.82 -25.11
N GLU A 111 -2.76 -17.41 -24.07
CA GLU A 111 -4.19 -17.23 -23.75
C GLU A 111 -4.51 -15.79 -23.25
N ILE A 112 -3.52 -15.11 -22.65
CA ILE A 112 -3.60 -13.71 -22.19
C ILE A 112 -3.70 -12.71 -23.37
N ALA A 113 -3.26 -13.08 -24.57
CA ALA A 113 -3.46 -12.26 -25.76
C ALA A 113 -4.92 -12.30 -26.26
N ALA A 114 -5.68 -13.34 -25.88
CA ALA A 114 -7.03 -13.61 -26.37
C ALA A 114 -8.17 -13.32 -25.36
N LYS A 115 -7.86 -13.15 -24.06
CA LYS A 115 -8.85 -12.83 -23.00
C LYS A 115 -8.52 -11.51 -22.30
N SER A 116 -9.55 -10.87 -21.70
CA SER A 116 -9.41 -9.64 -20.90
C SER A 116 -8.21 -9.71 -19.95
N PRO A 117 -7.33 -8.70 -19.92
CA PRO A 117 -6.08 -8.77 -19.17
C PRO A 117 -6.33 -9.06 -17.68
N GLU A 118 -5.54 -9.94 -17.07
CA GLU A 118 -5.61 -10.22 -15.62
C GLU A 118 -5.50 -8.92 -14.80
N GLU A 119 -6.17 -8.84 -13.64
CA GLU A 119 -6.12 -7.67 -12.75
C GLU A 119 -4.69 -7.13 -12.50
N PRO A 120 -3.66 -7.97 -12.23
CA PRO A 120 -2.30 -7.47 -12.01
C PRO A 120 -1.66 -6.77 -13.21
N ILE A 121 -2.10 -7.09 -14.43
CA ILE A 121 -1.61 -6.44 -15.67
C ILE A 121 -2.28 -5.07 -15.83
N LEU A 122 -3.59 -4.99 -15.56
CA LEU A 122 -4.33 -3.73 -15.58
C LEU A 122 -3.78 -2.75 -14.53
N GLU A 123 -3.52 -3.25 -13.31
CA GLU A 123 -2.89 -2.48 -12.23
C GLU A 123 -1.53 -1.92 -12.65
N ARG A 124 -0.65 -2.75 -13.23
CA ARG A 124 0.68 -2.31 -13.69
C ARG A 124 0.59 -1.30 -14.82
N ARG A 125 -0.33 -1.47 -15.78
CA ARG A 125 -0.57 -0.49 -16.85
C ARG A 125 -1.02 0.85 -16.28
N MET A 126 -1.96 0.83 -15.34
CA MET A 126 -2.42 2.03 -14.65
C MET A 126 -1.27 2.73 -13.91
N MET A 127 -0.46 2.00 -13.14
CA MET A 127 0.70 2.55 -12.45
C MET A 127 1.72 3.18 -13.41
N ILE A 128 2.00 2.54 -14.54
CA ILE A 128 2.89 3.12 -15.56
C ILE A 128 2.29 4.43 -16.10
N ARG A 129 1.00 4.47 -16.45
CA ARG A 129 0.33 5.71 -16.90
C ARG A 129 0.35 6.80 -15.83
N MET A 130 0.17 6.43 -14.56
CA MET A 130 0.27 7.37 -13.44
C MET A 130 1.67 7.98 -13.35
N GLY A 131 2.71 7.15 -13.33
CA GLY A 131 4.09 7.62 -13.25
C GLY A 131 4.49 8.49 -14.44
N LEU A 132 4.09 8.10 -15.66
CA LEU A 132 4.34 8.90 -16.86
C LEU A 132 3.60 10.25 -16.82
N ARG A 133 2.35 10.28 -16.33
CA ARG A 133 1.61 11.55 -16.16
C ARG A 133 2.18 12.44 -15.06
N MET A 134 2.73 11.85 -13.99
CA MET A 134 3.46 12.60 -12.97
C MET A 134 4.71 13.26 -13.57
N LEU A 135 5.52 12.46 -14.28
CA LEU A 135 6.72 12.92 -14.97
C LEU A 135 6.39 13.99 -16.03
N SER A 136 5.34 13.80 -16.82
CA SER A 136 4.97 14.76 -17.88
C SER A 136 4.51 16.11 -17.33
N LYS A 137 3.94 16.15 -16.11
CA LYS A 137 3.55 17.41 -15.46
C LYS A 137 4.73 18.18 -14.88
N ASN A 138 5.81 17.51 -14.47
CA ASN A 138 7.02 18.16 -13.99
C ASN A 138 8.27 17.32 -14.32
N PRO A 139 8.80 17.43 -15.55
CA PRO A 139 9.87 16.56 -16.02
C PRO A 139 11.21 16.71 -15.29
N PHE A 140 11.45 17.86 -14.65
CA PHE A 140 12.73 18.17 -14.02
C PHE A 140 12.74 17.96 -12.51
N LEU A 141 11.63 18.27 -11.83
CA LEU A 141 11.56 18.20 -10.37
C LEU A 141 10.56 17.16 -9.87
N GLY A 142 9.77 16.56 -10.76
CA GLY A 142 8.73 15.62 -10.39
C GLY A 142 7.70 16.22 -9.43
N VAL A 143 7.09 15.36 -8.61
CA VAL A 143 6.14 15.76 -7.56
C VAL A 143 6.83 16.08 -6.22
N GLY A 144 8.16 15.92 -6.13
CA GLY A 144 8.96 16.02 -4.93
C GLY A 144 9.50 14.65 -4.47
N ALA A 145 10.76 14.61 -4.03
CA ALA A 145 11.40 13.39 -3.52
C ALA A 145 10.61 12.82 -2.33
N GLY A 146 10.21 11.55 -2.41
CA GLY A 146 9.37 10.89 -1.40
C GLY A 146 7.90 11.33 -1.38
N ALA A 147 7.48 12.25 -2.25
CA ALA A 147 6.12 12.81 -2.24
C ALA A 147 5.10 11.98 -3.01
N PHE A 148 5.48 10.82 -3.57
CA PHE A 148 4.56 9.97 -4.33
C PHE A 148 3.32 9.59 -3.54
N LEU A 149 3.45 9.21 -2.27
CA LEU A 149 2.31 8.84 -1.41
C LEU A 149 1.30 9.98 -1.21
N VAL A 150 1.76 11.23 -1.30
CA VAL A 150 0.90 12.41 -1.19
C VAL A 150 0.27 12.73 -2.54
N ALA A 151 1.02 12.55 -3.63
CA ALA A 151 0.60 12.91 -4.97
C ALA A 151 -0.24 11.83 -5.67
N TYR A 152 -0.05 10.54 -5.36
CA TYR A 152 -0.70 9.42 -6.06
C TYR A 152 -2.22 9.53 -6.17
N PRO A 153 -2.98 10.02 -5.17
CA PRO A 153 -4.43 10.08 -5.27
C PRO A 153 -4.91 10.97 -6.42
N ILE A 154 -4.10 11.98 -6.78
CA ILE A 154 -4.38 12.93 -7.87
C ILE A 154 -4.31 12.26 -9.24
N PHE A 155 -3.48 11.22 -9.35
CA PHE A 155 -3.25 10.51 -10.60
C PHE A 155 -4.00 9.18 -10.66
N LEU A 156 -4.63 8.75 -9.57
CA LEU A 156 -5.37 7.50 -9.53
C LEU A 156 -6.47 7.51 -10.61
N GLU A 157 -6.62 6.39 -11.32
CA GLU A 157 -7.60 6.21 -12.42
C GLU A 157 -8.75 5.27 -12.02
N SER A 158 -8.62 4.59 -10.86
CA SER A 158 -9.55 3.57 -10.39
C SER A 158 -9.39 3.38 -8.89
N SER A 159 -10.50 3.18 -8.18
CA SER A 159 -10.50 2.90 -6.74
C SER A 159 -10.20 1.43 -6.39
N HIS A 160 -10.05 0.55 -7.38
CA HIS A 160 -9.83 -0.89 -7.16
C HIS A 160 -8.49 -1.21 -6.51
N TYR A 161 -7.47 -0.40 -6.79
CA TYR A 161 -6.12 -0.66 -6.35
C TYR A 161 -5.48 0.60 -5.78
N LEU A 162 -5.26 0.58 -4.47
CA LEU A 162 -4.56 1.64 -3.75
C LEU A 162 -3.14 1.15 -3.45
N SER A 163 -2.23 1.38 -4.39
CA SER A 163 -0.80 1.12 -4.16
C SER A 163 -0.13 2.27 -3.44
N SER A 164 0.83 1.95 -2.58
CA SER A 164 1.76 2.91 -2.00
C SER A 164 2.96 3.22 -2.90
N HIS A 165 3.19 2.43 -3.96
CA HIS A 165 4.36 2.57 -4.86
C HIS A 165 4.01 2.27 -6.32
N LEU A 166 4.77 2.85 -7.26
CA LEU A 166 4.81 2.35 -8.62
C LEU A 166 5.58 1.03 -8.65
N HIS A 167 5.07 0.04 -9.36
CA HIS A 167 5.78 -1.22 -9.62
C HIS A 167 6.86 -1.07 -10.70
N ASN A 168 7.67 -0.01 -10.56
CA ASN A 168 8.82 0.34 -11.39
C ASN A 168 9.60 1.44 -10.64
N GLN A 169 10.74 1.08 -10.04
CA GLN A 169 11.52 1.99 -9.22
C GLN A 169 12.13 3.16 -10.03
N TYR A 170 12.47 2.93 -11.30
CA TYR A 170 12.99 4.00 -12.15
C TYR A 170 11.92 5.05 -12.43
N LEU A 171 10.71 4.59 -12.75
CA LEU A 171 9.57 5.48 -12.96
C LEU A 171 9.11 6.15 -11.66
N GLN A 172 9.23 5.47 -10.51
CA GLN A 172 9.01 6.07 -9.19
C GLN A 172 9.93 7.29 -8.99
N TYR A 173 11.24 7.12 -9.19
CA TYR A 173 12.18 8.23 -9.04
C TYR A 173 12.02 9.31 -10.13
N ALA A 174 11.58 8.93 -11.32
CA ALA A 174 11.19 9.89 -12.35
C ALA A 174 9.96 10.71 -11.95
N ALA A 175 8.95 10.07 -11.38
CA ALA A 175 7.75 10.74 -10.88
C ALA A 175 8.07 11.69 -9.72
N GLU A 176 8.96 11.29 -8.81
CA GLU A 176 9.31 12.06 -7.62
C GLU A 176 10.30 13.20 -7.88
N GLY A 177 11.35 12.98 -8.67
CA GLY A 177 12.42 13.96 -8.88
C GLY A 177 12.75 14.24 -10.35
N GLY A 178 11.86 13.88 -11.27
CA GLY A 178 12.05 14.09 -12.70
C GLY A 178 13.12 13.19 -13.33
N PHE A 179 13.41 13.46 -14.60
CA PHE A 179 14.51 12.84 -15.33
C PHE A 179 15.86 12.97 -14.61
N PRO A 180 16.22 14.10 -13.99
CA PRO A 180 17.51 14.22 -13.28
C PRO A 180 17.67 13.17 -12.18
N LEU A 181 16.68 13.00 -11.30
CA LEU A 181 16.76 12.00 -10.22
C LEU A 181 16.75 10.58 -10.77
N MET A 182 15.91 10.30 -11.77
CA MET A 182 15.88 9.00 -12.45
C MET A 182 17.25 8.65 -13.05
N LEU A 183 17.89 9.58 -13.76
CA LEU A 183 19.17 9.37 -14.42
C LEU A 183 20.31 9.20 -13.42
N ILE A 184 20.35 9.99 -12.35
CA ILE A 184 21.32 9.84 -11.25
C ILE A 184 21.18 8.45 -10.63
N PHE A 185 19.95 8.05 -10.32
CA PHE A 185 19.68 6.73 -9.73
C PHE A 185 20.08 5.61 -10.70
N PHE A 186 19.69 5.70 -11.97
CA PHE A 186 20.06 4.74 -13.00
C PHE A 186 21.59 4.62 -13.15
N ALA A 187 22.29 5.75 -13.25
CA ALA A 187 23.74 5.77 -13.36
C ALA A 187 24.42 5.18 -12.11
N ALA A 188 23.92 5.48 -10.91
CA ALA A 188 24.45 4.94 -9.65
C ALA A 188 24.41 3.41 -9.57
N LEU A 189 23.49 2.77 -10.30
CA LEU A 189 23.39 1.32 -10.37
C LEU A 189 24.18 0.74 -11.53
N PHE A 190 23.95 1.23 -12.76
CA PHE A 190 24.46 0.57 -13.96
C PHE A 190 25.92 0.90 -14.27
N VAL A 191 26.44 2.08 -13.87
CA VAL A 191 27.85 2.42 -14.10
C VAL A 191 28.78 1.50 -13.29
N PRO A 192 28.57 1.26 -11.99
CA PRO A 192 29.40 0.31 -11.26
C PRO A 192 29.23 -1.13 -11.77
N ILE A 193 28.02 -1.58 -12.08
CA ILE A 193 27.77 -2.92 -12.67
C ILE A 193 28.57 -3.11 -13.96
N PHE A 194 28.58 -2.11 -14.85
CA PHE A 194 29.36 -2.15 -16.08
C PHE A 194 30.86 -2.34 -15.82
N PHE A 195 31.43 -1.57 -14.88
CA PHE A 195 32.85 -1.69 -14.53
C PHE A 195 33.18 -3.03 -13.86
N ILE A 196 32.30 -3.56 -13.01
CA ILE A 196 32.43 -4.88 -12.39
C ILE A 196 32.49 -5.97 -13.46
N LEU A 197 31.50 -6.01 -14.36
CA LEU A 197 31.44 -7.01 -15.42
C LEU A 197 32.63 -6.89 -16.37
N LYS A 198 33.03 -5.67 -16.75
CA LYS A 198 34.22 -5.44 -17.58
C LYS A 198 35.51 -5.92 -16.90
N LYS A 199 35.66 -5.65 -15.59
CA LYS A 199 36.84 -6.10 -14.82
C LYS A 199 36.85 -7.62 -14.65
N SER A 200 35.70 -8.26 -14.45
CA SER A 200 35.61 -9.71 -14.28
C SER A 200 36.22 -10.46 -15.46
N ARG A 201 35.93 -10.02 -16.69
CA ARG A 201 36.56 -10.55 -17.92
C ARG A 201 38.07 -10.33 -17.92
N LYS A 202 38.53 -9.13 -17.56
CA LYS A 202 39.96 -8.77 -17.59
C LYS A 202 40.79 -9.55 -16.57
N LYS A 203 40.27 -9.74 -15.35
CA LYS A 203 40.93 -10.53 -14.29
C LYS A 203 40.65 -12.05 -14.40
N GLU A 204 39.84 -12.46 -15.39
CA GLU A 204 39.32 -13.82 -15.51
C GLU A 204 38.61 -14.34 -14.24
N ASP A 205 38.01 -13.45 -13.45
CA ASP A 205 37.51 -13.72 -12.10
C ASP A 205 36.01 -14.14 -12.11
N PRO A 206 35.68 -15.41 -11.79
CA PRO A 206 34.29 -15.89 -11.75
C PRO A 206 33.45 -15.27 -10.63
N LEU A 207 34.07 -14.93 -9.48
CA LEU A 207 33.36 -14.33 -8.35
C LEU A 207 32.94 -12.91 -8.69
N LEU A 208 33.86 -12.13 -9.28
CA LEU A 208 33.54 -10.77 -9.72
C LEU A 208 32.49 -10.75 -10.83
N TRP A 209 32.48 -11.78 -11.70
CA TRP A 209 31.41 -11.98 -12.68
C TRP A 209 30.06 -12.28 -12.01
N GLY A 210 30.06 -13.16 -11.00
CA GLY A 210 28.89 -13.48 -10.18
C GLY A 210 28.31 -12.25 -9.46
N ILE A 211 29.16 -11.39 -8.89
CA ILE A 211 28.76 -10.12 -8.29
C ILE A 211 28.08 -9.21 -9.33
N GLY A 212 28.71 -9.02 -10.50
CA GLY A 212 28.17 -8.17 -11.56
C GLY A 212 26.86 -8.68 -12.14
N PHE A 213 26.74 -9.99 -12.37
CA PHE A 213 25.51 -10.62 -12.85
C PHE A 213 24.41 -10.50 -11.78
N GLY A 214 24.68 -10.87 -10.52
CA GLY A 214 23.71 -10.74 -9.44
C GLY A 214 23.18 -9.31 -9.27
N ALA A 215 24.08 -8.33 -9.28
CA ALA A 215 23.72 -6.92 -9.22
C ALA A 215 22.87 -6.48 -10.44
N LEU A 216 23.21 -6.94 -11.64
CA LEU A 216 22.41 -6.69 -12.84
C LEU A 216 21.01 -7.30 -12.77
N ALA A 217 20.88 -8.53 -12.26
CA ALA A 217 19.60 -9.20 -12.05
C ALA A 217 18.69 -8.39 -11.10
N TYR A 218 19.22 -7.92 -9.97
CA TYR A 218 18.47 -7.07 -9.05
C TYR A 218 18.10 -5.72 -9.66
N ALA A 219 19.05 -5.04 -10.32
CA ALA A 219 18.81 -3.75 -10.97
C ALA A 219 17.71 -3.85 -12.04
N LEU A 220 17.74 -4.86 -12.91
CA LEU A 220 16.66 -5.05 -13.88
C LEU A 220 15.32 -5.39 -13.20
N HIS A 221 15.32 -6.15 -12.11
CA HIS A 221 14.09 -6.53 -11.39
C HIS A 221 13.37 -5.33 -10.77
N ILE A 222 14.09 -4.39 -10.14
CA ILE A 222 13.48 -3.16 -9.63
C ILE A 222 12.93 -2.24 -10.74
N GLY A 223 13.23 -2.51 -12.01
CA GLY A 223 12.60 -1.84 -13.15
C GLY A 223 11.20 -2.32 -13.47
N ILE A 224 10.79 -3.47 -12.93
CA ILE A 224 9.47 -4.05 -13.12
C ILE A 224 8.78 -4.35 -11.80
N ASP A 225 9.39 -3.99 -10.68
CA ASP A 225 8.80 -4.12 -9.35
C ASP A 225 9.40 -3.03 -8.44
N PHE A 226 9.12 -3.09 -7.15
CA PHE A 226 9.54 -2.07 -6.18
C PHE A 226 10.34 -2.67 -5.02
N ASP A 227 11.14 -3.70 -5.30
CA ASP A 227 11.99 -4.38 -4.31
C ASP A 227 12.89 -3.41 -3.56
N TRP A 228 13.23 -2.27 -4.19
CA TRP A 228 14.04 -1.20 -3.61
C TRP A 228 13.52 -0.73 -2.24
N THR A 229 12.21 -0.76 -2.00
CA THR A 229 11.60 -0.35 -0.74
C THR A 229 11.85 -1.32 0.41
N PHE A 230 12.27 -2.56 0.11
CA PHE A 230 12.53 -3.60 1.09
C PHE A 230 14.01 -3.59 1.48
N TRP A 231 14.32 -2.95 2.61
CA TRP A 231 15.71 -2.86 3.10
C TRP A 231 16.39 -4.22 3.29
N GLY A 232 15.62 -5.28 3.59
CA GLY A 232 16.14 -6.65 3.69
C GLY A 232 16.75 -7.19 2.38
N SER A 233 16.33 -6.69 1.21
CA SER A 233 16.92 -7.03 -0.09
C SER A 233 17.85 -5.95 -0.63
N THR A 234 17.49 -4.68 -0.45
CA THR A 234 18.26 -3.54 -0.96
C THR A 234 19.60 -3.38 -0.26
N LEU A 235 19.68 -3.63 1.05
CA LEU A 235 20.94 -3.47 1.79
C LEU A 235 22.01 -4.49 1.34
N PRO A 236 21.71 -5.81 1.24
CA PRO A 236 22.64 -6.76 0.64
C PRO A 236 23.05 -6.40 -0.79
N PHE A 237 22.13 -5.90 -1.62
CA PHE A 237 22.45 -5.40 -2.96
C PHE A 237 23.48 -4.27 -2.93
N ILE A 238 23.28 -3.25 -2.10
CA ILE A 238 24.20 -2.12 -1.96
C ILE A 238 25.59 -2.61 -1.52
N VAL A 239 25.65 -3.54 -0.55
CA VAL A 239 26.92 -4.11 -0.06
C VAL A 239 27.65 -4.87 -1.17
N ILE A 240 26.95 -5.75 -1.89
CA ILE A 240 27.52 -6.53 -3.01
C ILE A 240 28.03 -5.60 -4.11
N LEU A 241 27.23 -4.58 -4.48
CA LEU A 241 27.61 -3.59 -5.48
C LEU A 241 28.85 -2.81 -5.04
N ALA A 242 28.90 -2.35 -3.78
CA ALA A 242 30.03 -1.59 -3.23
C ALA A 242 31.32 -2.42 -3.21
N LEU A 243 31.26 -3.67 -2.74
CA LEU A 243 32.39 -4.60 -2.73
C LEU A 243 32.90 -4.88 -4.15
N GLY A 244 32.00 -5.20 -5.08
CA GLY A 244 32.36 -5.40 -6.49
C GLY A 244 33.00 -4.15 -7.09
N THR A 245 32.46 -2.97 -6.82
CA THR A 245 32.97 -1.70 -7.32
C THR A 245 34.37 -1.42 -6.81
N LYS A 246 34.62 -1.65 -5.50
CA LYS A 246 35.95 -1.51 -4.91
C LYS A 246 36.98 -2.37 -5.65
N ILE A 247 36.67 -3.64 -5.89
CA ILE A 247 37.56 -4.58 -6.61
C ILE A 247 37.71 -4.18 -8.09
N ALA A 248 36.64 -3.67 -8.71
CA ALA A 248 36.65 -3.23 -10.10
C ALA A 248 37.54 -2.00 -10.33
N LEU A 249 37.60 -1.12 -9.33
CA LEU A 249 38.23 0.20 -9.41
C LEU A 249 39.60 0.27 -8.73
N GLU A 250 40.07 -0.80 -8.10
CA GLU A 250 41.34 -0.90 -7.35
C GLU A 250 42.56 -0.32 -8.10
N ASP A 251 42.67 -0.56 -9.40
CA ASP A 251 43.83 -0.12 -10.21
C ASP A 251 43.84 1.39 -10.54
N LYS A 252 42.81 2.15 -10.17
CA LYS A 252 42.66 3.55 -10.65
C LYS A 252 42.40 4.49 -9.47
N GLY A 253 43.31 5.46 -9.29
CA GLY A 253 43.17 6.55 -8.33
C GLY A 253 42.17 7.59 -8.84
N TYR A 254 40.89 7.48 -8.49
CA TYR A 254 39.82 8.27 -9.13
C TYR A 254 39.48 9.61 -8.46
N LEU A 255 39.72 9.78 -7.17
CA LEU A 255 39.31 10.99 -6.45
C LEU A 255 40.56 11.78 -6.02
N THR A 256 40.70 12.99 -6.55
CA THR A 256 41.69 13.95 -6.05
C THR A 256 41.39 14.28 -4.59
N LYS A 257 42.40 14.72 -3.83
CA LYS A 257 42.24 15.09 -2.41
C LYS A 257 41.09 16.08 -2.22
N THR A 258 40.93 17.04 -3.12
CA THR A 258 39.86 18.05 -3.11
C THR A 258 38.48 17.42 -3.20
N TRP A 259 38.22 16.56 -4.19
CA TRP A 259 36.92 15.91 -4.34
C TRP A 259 36.57 14.98 -3.18
N LYS A 260 37.57 14.30 -2.59
CA LYS A 260 37.36 13.53 -1.36
C LYS A 260 36.90 14.42 -0.22
N THR A 261 37.60 15.54 0.03
CA THR A 261 37.25 16.47 1.11
C THR A 261 35.86 17.07 0.89
N THR A 262 35.55 17.55 -0.31
CA THR A 262 34.23 18.11 -0.64
C THR A 262 33.12 17.08 -0.44
N PHE A 263 33.31 15.86 -0.91
CA PHE A 263 32.34 14.78 -0.73
C PHE A 263 32.15 14.43 0.75
N THR A 264 33.23 14.35 1.53
CA THR A 264 33.14 14.11 2.98
C THR A 264 32.39 15.23 3.70
N ILE A 265 32.65 16.49 3.37
CA ILE A 265 31.93 17.64 3.95
C ILE A 265 30.44 17.57 3.57
N PHE A 266 30.12 17.30 2.31
CA PHE A 266 28.75 17.14 1.85
C PHE A 266 28.02 16.01 2.60
N CYS A 267 28.67 14.85 2.75
CA CYS A 267 28.16 13.73 3.54
C CYS A 267 27.97 14.10 5.02
N ALA A 268 28.89 14.86 5.61
CA ALA A 268 28.80 15.31 7.00
C ALA A 268 27.61 16.28 7.20
N ILE A 269 27.42 17.24 6.30
CA ILE A 269 26.26 18.15 6.32
C ILE A 269 24.97 17.35 6.14
N GLY A 270 24.94 16.43 5.17
CA GLY A 270 23.80 15.54 4.95
C GLY A 270 23.48 14.68 6.17
N PHE A 271 24.51 14.18 6.87
CA PHE A 271 24.35 13.42 8.10
C PHE A 271 23.77 14.28 9.23
N ILE A 272 24.26 15.51 9.43
CA ILE A 272 23.74 16.44 10.44
C ILE A 272 22.28 16.80 10.13
N ALA A 273 21.97 17.16 8.88
CA ALA A 273 20.61 17.45 8.46
C ALA A 273 19.67 16.25 8.67
N SER A 274 20.13 15.05 8.30
CA SER A 274 19.42 13.80 8.54
C SER A 274 19.20 13.53 10.03
N ALA A 275 20.18 13.83 10.89
CA ALA A 275 20.06 13.67 12.33
C ALA A 275 18.98 14.59 12.93
N PHE A 276 18.88 15.84 12.47
CA PHE A 276 17.80 16.75 12.90
C PHE A 276 16.41 16.26 12.44
N VAL A 277 16.28 15.84 11.18
CA VAL A 277 15.02 15.28 10.65
C VAL A 277 14.65 14.00 11.40
N THR A 278 15.62 13.13 11.67
CA THR A 278 15.45 11.89 12.42
C THR A 278 15.03 12.18 13.85
N TYR A 279 15.64 13.15 14.52
CA TYR A 279 15.23 13.55 15.87
C TYR A 279 13.79 14.08 15.90
N ALA A 280 13.40 14.90 14.91
CA ALA A 280 12.02 15.36 14.77
C ALA A 280 11.05 14.20 14.50
N SER A 281 11.43 13.23 13.66
CA SER A 281 10.65 12.00 13.39
C SER A 281 10.48 11.18 14.65
N ILE A 282 11.57 10.89 15.37
CA ILE A 282 11.54 10.14 16.62
C ILE A 282 10.60 10.81 17.64
N ARG A 283 10.62 12.14 17.74
CA ARG A 283 9.68 12.89 18.60
C ARG A 283 8.24 12.79 18.12
N HIS A 284 8.00 12.80 16.81
CA HIS A 284 6.69 12.57 16.23
C HIS A 284 6.20 11.14 16.51
N ASP A 285 7.03 10.12 16.26
CA ASP A 285 6.73 8.70 16.48
C ASP A 285 6.49 8.41 17.97
N TRP A 286 7.21 9.09 18.88
CA TRP A 286 6.90 9.04 20.31
C TRP A 286 5.50 9.53 20.65
N GLY A 287 4.97 10.45 19.85
CA GLY A 287 3.57 10.87 19.89
C GLY A 287 2.65 9.74 19.44
N ASP A 288 2.94 9.05 18.34
CA ASP A 288 2.13 7.94 17.84
C ASP A 288 1.97 6.81 18.88
N LEU A 289 2.98 6.62 19.75
CA LEU A 289 2.94 5.64 20.85
C LEU A 289 2.07 6.06 22.04
N GLN A 290 1.67 7.33 22.17
CA GLN A 290 0.86 7.77 23.31
C GLN A 290 -0.63 7.55 23.05
N TYR A 291 -1.30 6.89 23.99
CA TYR A 291 -2.75 6.74 23.94
C TYR A 291 -3.48 8.05 24.29
N ALA A 292 -2.99 8.78 25.29
CA ALA A 292 -3.62 10.01 25.78
C ALA A 292 -3.43 11.19 24.79
N PRO A 293 -4.51 11.83 24.30
CA PRO A 293 -4.41 12.95 23.36
C PRO A 293 -3.55 14.11 23.87
N GLN A 294 -3.54 14.39 25.17
CA GLN A 294 -2.73 15.47 25.77
C GLN A 294 -1.22 15.20 25.68
N GLN A 295 -0.81 13.93 25.82
CA GLN A 295 0.59 13.54 25.68
C GLN A 295 1.02 13.59 24.20
N ARG A 296 0.15 13.11 23.29
CA ARG A 296 0.35 13.24 21.83
C ARG A 296 0.56 14.68 21.40
N LEU A 297 -0.25 15.58 21.92
CA LEU A 297 -0.21 17.01 21.60
C LEU A 297 1.18 17.61 21.83
N LYS A 298 1.81 17.29 22.98
CA LYS A 298 3.15 17.80 23.32
C LYS A 298 4.21 17.33 22.32
N SER A 299 4.19 16.05 21.97
CA SER A 299 5.13 15.43 21.02
C SER A 299 4.95 15.95 19.59
N TYR A 300 3.71 16.05 19.11
CA TYR A 300 3.43 16.60 17.77
C TYR A 300 3.73 18.09 17.67
N LYS A 301 3.43 18.88 18.71
CA LYS A 301 3.81 20.30 18.75
C LYS A 301 5.33 20.46 18.71
N ALA A 302 6.08 19.63 19.44
CA ALA A 302 7.53 19.68 19.45
C ALA A 302 8.13 19.30 18.09
N SER A 303 7.67 18.21 17.47
CA SER A 303 8.14 17.79 16.14
C SER A 303 7.82 18.82 15.05
N ALA A 304 6.63 19.41 15.04
CA ALA A 304 6.26 20.49 14.11
C ALA A 304 7.13 21.74 14.30
N LYS A 305 7.59 22.04 15.52
CA LYS A 305 8.55 23.12 15.78
C LYS A 305 9.97 22.78 15.34
N LEU A 306 10.43 21.56 15.59
CA LEU A 306 11.77 21.09 15.23
C LEU A 306 11.96 21.02 13.72
N PHE A 307 10.91 20.64 12.98
CA PHE A 307 10.93 20.58 11.53
C PHE A 307 9.67 21.23 10.93
N PRO A 308 9.66 22.58 10.83
CA PRO A 308 8.47 23.35 10.45
C PRO A 308 8.08 23.23 8.97
N LEU A 309 8.90 22.55 8.16
CA LEU A 309 8.67 22.32 6.74
C LEU A 309 7.88 21.02 6.45
N SER A 310 7.59 20.20 7.46
CA SER A 310 6.75 19.01 7.29
C SER A 310 5.26 19.32 7.44
N ALA A 311 4.51 19.21 6.34
CA ALA A 311 3.05 19.31 6.40
C ALA A 311 2.44 18.20 7.25
N LYS A 312 3.01 16.99 7.25
CA LYS A 312 2.58 15.86 8.08
C LYS A 312 2.59 16.21 9.57
N TYR A 313 3.65 16.85 10.06
CA TYR A 313 3.75 17.18 11.49
C TYR A 313 2.73 18.24 11.91
N TRP A 314 2.50 19.25 11.06
CA TRP A 314 1.43 20.24 11.28
C TRP A 314 0.03 19.61 11.21
N TYR A 315 -0.18 18.69 10.27
CA TYR A 315 -1.42 17.95 10.11
C TYR A 315 -1.76 17.08 11.32
N ASP A 316 -0.81 16.28 11.82
CA ASP A 316 -1.02 15.41 12.99
C ASP A 316 -1.17 16.21 14.29
N TYR A 317 -0.46 17.34 14.41
CA TYR A 317 -0.67 18.32 15.48
C TYR A 317 -2.10 18.88 15.43
N GLY A 318 -2.56 19.36 14.27
CA GLY A 318 -3.90 19.90 14.08
C GLY A 318 -5.02 18.87 14.35
N LYS A 319 -4.84 17.63 13.91
CA LYS A 319 -5.78 16.54 14.23
C LYS A 319 -5.90 16.31 15.74
N THR A 320 -4.80 16.39 16.46
CA THR A 320 -4.79 16.18 17.91
C THR A 320 -5.42 17.36 18.65
N CYS A 321 -5.16 18.60 18.20
CA CYS A 321 -5.88 19.79 18.67
C CYS A 321 -7.39 19.62 18.51
N LYS A 322 -7.85 19.17 17.34
CA LYS A 322 -9.28 18.93 17.06
C LYS A 322 -9.89 17.88 18.00
N ILE A 323 -9.19 16.77 18.26
CA ILE A 323 -9.65 15.73 19.22
C ILE A 323 -9.82 16.31 20.63
N LEU A 324 -8.96 17.27 21.00
CA LEU A 324 -9.00 17.96 22.30
C LEU A 324 -9.97 19.16 22.35
N GLY A 325 -10.73 19.42 21.27
CA GLY A 325 -11.65 20.56 21.18
C GLY A 325 -10.97 21.92 20.95
N MET A 326 -9.65 21.94 20.71
CA MET A 326 -8.87 23.15 20.44
C MET A 326 -9.00 23.56 18.96
N ASN A 327 -10.19 24.05 18.58
CA ASN A 327 -10.55 24.29 17.19
C ASN A 327 -9.71 25.38 16.51
N ASP A 328 -9.38 26.46 17.21
CA ASP A 328 -8.59 27.57 16.66
C ASP A 328 -7.15 27.16 16.35
N GLU A 329 -6.50 26.43 17.27
CA GLU A 329 -5.18 25.87 17.05
C GLU A 329 -5.18 24.82 15.94
N ALA A 330 -6.23 24.00 15.86
CA ALA A 330 -6.39 23.04 14.78
C ALA A 330 -6.46 23.73 13.41
N ALA A 331 -7.29 24.76 13.28
CA ALA A 331 -7.42 25.54 12.05
C ALA A 331 -6.09 26.21 11.65
N LYS A 332 -5.35 26.79 12.61
CA LYS A 332 -4.01 27.37 12.36
C LYS A 332 -3.00 26.31 11.89
N ALA A 333 -3.00 25.14 12.52
CA ALA A 333 -2.11 24.04 12.15
C ALA A 333 -2.43 23.50 10.75
N PHE A 334 -3.71 23.29 10.42
CA PHE A 334 -4.14 22.88 9.09
C PHE A 334 -3.87 23.96 8.03
N ALA A 335 -4.04 25.24 8.36
CA ALA A 335 -3.67 26.35 7.49
C ALA A 335 -2.17 26.37 7.18
N ARG A 336 -1.32 25.99 8.14
CA ARG A 336 0.13 25.84 7.90
C ARG A 336 0.42 24.63 7.02
N ALA A 337 -0.22 23.50 7.29
CA ALA A 337 -0.04 22.28 6.50
C ALA A 337 -0.48 22.47 5.04
N ILE A 338 -1.62 23.12 4.78
CA ILE A 338 -2.13 23.32 3.41
C ILE A 338 -1.25 24.30 2.63
N LYS A 339 -0.59 25.25 3.29
CA LYS A 339 0.40 26.13 2.65
C LYS A 339 1.65 25.38 2.20
N LEU A 340 2.07 24.37 2.96
CA LEU A 340 3.23 23.53 2.63
C LEU A 340 2.89 22.52 1.52
N GLU A 341 1.72 21.88 1.59
CA GLU A 341 1.26 20.88 0.63
C GLU A 341 -0.15 21.19 0.10
N PRO A 342 -0.30 22.17 -0.82
CA PRO A 342 -1.61 22.68 -1.25
C PRO A 342 -2.45 21.70 -2.10
N LYS A 343 -1.85 20.57 -2.48
CA LYS A 343 -2.46 19.48 -3.25
C LYS A 343 -2.65 18.21 -2.41
N ASN A 344 -2.27 18.20 -1.13
CA ASN A 344 -2.49 17.05 -0.27
C ASN A 344 -3.96 17.01 0.17
N ILE A 345 -4.73 16.10 -0.43
CA ILE A 345 -6.16 15.97 -0.17
C ILE A 345 -6.51 15.70 1.30
N ASN A 346 -5.64 14.99 2.05
CA ASN A 346 -5.87 14.75 3.47
C ASN A 346 -5.91 16.09 4.23
N VAL A 347 -4.95 16.96 3.90
CA VAL A 347 -4.82 18.28 4.50
C VAL A 347 -5.95 19.20 4.05
N ILE A 348 -6.31 19.18 2.75
CA ILE A 348 -7.40 19.99 2.21
C ILE A 348 -8.72 19.67 2.93
N TYR A 349 -9.08 18.39 3.06
CA TYR A 349 -10.31 18.01 3.76
C TYR A 349 -10.29 18.45 5.23
N GLN A 350 -9.20 18.19 5.96
CA GLN A 350 -9.15 18.59 7.38
C GLN A 350 -9.17 20.11 7.57
N TYR A 351 -8.52 20.86 6.67
CA TYR A 351 -8.60 22.31 6.66
C TYR A 351 -10.02 22.79 6.41
N ALA A 352 -10.68 22.32 5.35
CA ALA A 352 -12.06 22.64 5.03
C ALA A 352 -13.01 22.30 6.19
N PHE A 353 -12.85 21.12 6.80
CA PHE A 353 -13.64 20.75 7.97
C PHE A 353 -13.37 21.65 9.19
N SER A 354 -12.16 22.19 9.35
CA SER A 354 -11.84 23.07 10.47
C SER A 354 -12.41 24.48 10.33
N ILE A 355 -12.63 24.95 9.10
CA ILE A 355 -13.13 26.31 8.84
C ILE A 355 -14.60 26.35 8.44
N MET A 356 -15.28 25.20 8.30
CA MET A 356 -16.63 25.13 7.74
C MET A 356 -17.68 26.00 8.45
N ARG A 357 -17.49 26.22 9.75
CA ARG A 357 -18.40 27.02 10.58
C ARG A 357 -18.10 28.51 10.46
N ASP A 358 -16.82 28.85 10.39
CA ASP A 358 -16.34 30.23 10.44
C ASP A 358 -16.29 30.88 9.04
N ASP A 359 -16.01 30.08 8.00
CA ASP A 359 -15.99 30.48 6.59
C ASP A 359 -16.53 29.35 5.70
N SER A 360 -17.86 29.26 5.63
CA SER A 360 -18.57 28.19 4.93
C SER A 360 -18.35 28.19 3.42
N SER A 361 -18.21 29.37 2.80
CA SER A 361 -17.96 29.51 1.36
C SER A 361 -16.55 29.06 0.99
N LYS A 362 -15.54 29.38 1.81
CA LYS A 362 -14.19 28.87 1.59
C LYS A 362 -14.09 27.37 1.82
N ALA A 363 -14.76 26.83 2.84
CA ALA A 363 -14.81 25.39 3.09
C ALA A 363 -15.40 24.63 1.91
N GLU A 364 -16.52 25.10 1.37
CA GLU A 364 -17.15 24.54 0.17
C GLU A 364 -16.18 24.51 -1.03
N ASN A 365 -15.49 25.62 -1.31
CA ASN A 365 -14.51 25.68 -2.39
C ASN A 365 -13.37 24.67 -2.20
N GLU A 366 -12.85 24.51 -0.98
CA GLU A 366 -11.81 23.52 -0.70
C GLU A 366 -12.34 22.08 -0.80
N PHE A 367 -13.59 21.81 -0.43
CA PHE A 367 -14.22 20.51 -0.64
C PHE A 367 -14.35 20.17 -2.13
N ILE A 368 -14.89 21.10 -2.94
CA ILE A 368 -15.02 20.92 -4.39
C ILE A 368 -13.65 20.67 -5.02
N LYS A 369 -12.64 21.45 -4.61
CA LYS A 369 -11.26 21.27 -5.05
C LYS A 369 -10.72 19.89 -4.67
N ALA A 370 -10.94 19.41 -3.45
CA ALA A 370 -10.47 18.09 -3.02
C ALA A 370 -11.10 16.95 -3.82
N VAL A 371 -12.43 17.00 -4.04
CA VAL A 371 -13.16 16.00 -4.83
C VAL A 371 -12.67 15.98 -6.28
N LYS A 372 -12.52 17.17 -6.90
CA LYS A 372 -12.04 17.29 -8.28
C LYS A 372 -10.59 16.81 -8.43
N LEU A 373 -9.76 17.04 -7.41
CA LEU A 373 -8.34 16.72 -7.45
C LEU A 373 -8.09 15.20 -7.34
N ALA A 374 -8.83 14.50 -6.49
CA ALA A 374 -8.65 13.06 -6.27
C ALA A 374 -9.98 12.31 -6.13
N PRO A 375 -10.70 12.10 -7.26
CA PRO A 375 -12.07 11.58 -7.23
C PRO A 375 -12.19 10.10 -6.87
N PHE A 376 -11.10 9.33 -6.92
CA PHE A 376 -11.10 7.86 -6.74
C PHE A 376 -10.72 7.41 -5.32
N VAL A 377 -10.60 8.33 -4.36
CA VAL A 377 -10.19 8.02 -2.97
C VAL A 377 -11.05 8.75 -1.94
N GLN A 378 -10.96 8.29 -0.68
CA GLN A 378 -11.63 8.91 0.48
C GLN A 378 -13.14 9.15 0.30
N PRO A 379 -13.93 8.13 -0.10
CA PRO A 379 -15.36 8.29 -0.35
C PRO A 379 -16.12 8.84 0.86
N ASP A 380 -15.63 8.57 2.09
CA ASP A 380 -16.24 9.09 3.32
C ASP A 380 -16.12 10.62 3.43
N ASN A 381 -14.95 11.17 3.08
CA ASN A 381 -14.76 12.62 3.06
C ASN A 381 -15.54 13.27 1.91
N GLN A 382 -15.64 12.60 0.75
CA GLN A 382 -16.49 13.07 -0.36
C GLN A 382 -17.97 13.10 0.03
N LEU A 383 -18.47 12.07 0.71
CA LEU A 383 -19.84 12.02 1.21
C LEU A 383 -20.09 13.13 2.23
N LYS A 384 -19.20 13.31 3.21
CA LYS A 384 -19.31 14.39 4.22
C LYS A 384 -19.31 15.78 3.58
N ALA A 385 -18.48 16.00 2.57
CA ALA A 385 -18.47 17.23 1.79
C ALA A 385 -19.82 17.46 1.08
N ALA A 386 -20.35 16.44 0.40
CA ALA A 386 -21.64 16.55 -0.28
C ALA A 386 -22.79 16.84 0.70
N LEU A 387 -22.79 16.19 1.88
CA LEU A 387 -23.79 16.43 2.93
C LEU A 387 -23.72 17.85 3.48
N PHE A 388 -22.51 18.38 3.71
CA PHE A 388 -22.31 19.77 4.13
C PHE A 388 -22.87 20.75 3.10
N ILE A 389 -22.55 20.56 1.82
CA ILE A 389 -23.01 21.41 0.71
C ILE A 389 -24.53 21.32 0.55
N LEU A 390 -25.11 20.12 0.68
CA LEU A 390 -26.56 19.93 0.65
C LEU A 390 -27.27 20.65 1.80
N HIS A 391 -26.69 20.64 3.00
CA HIS A 391 -27.22 21.37 4.15
C HIS A 391 -27.19 22.89 3.95
N LYS A 392 -26.16 23.40 3.25
CA LYS A 392 -26.07 24.81 2.85
C LYS A 392 -27.11 25.21 1.80
N GLY A 393 -27.69 24.23 1.09
CA GLY A 393 -28.74 24.43 0.10
C GLY A 393 -28.28 24.35 -1.35
N ASP A 394 -26.97 24.20 -1.62
CA ASP A 394 -26.47 24.03 -2.99
C ASP A 394 -26.66 22.59 -3.47
N THR A 395 -27.89 22.32 -3.91
CA THR A 395 -28.31 20.98 -4.33
C THR A 395 -27.61 20.53 -5.61
N ALA A 396 -27.26 21.46 -6.51
CA ALA A 396 -26.64 21.14 -7.79
C ALA A 396 -25.19 20.64 -7.59
N ILE A 397 -24.41 21.31 -6.76
CA ILE A 397 -23.04 20.89 -6.45
C ILE A 397 -23.06 19.57 -5.67
N ALA A 398 -23.96 19.43 -4.68
CA ALA A 398 -24.10 18.19 -3.92
C ALA A 398 -24.50 17.01 -4.83
N GLU A 399 -25.45 17.18 -5.76
CA GLU A 399 -25.82 16.16 -6.75
C GLU A 399 -24.60 15.76 -7.60
N SER A 400 -23.82 16.73 -8.06
CA SER A 400 -22.62 16.49 -8.88
C SER A 400 -21.57 15.65 -8.13
N ILE A 401 -21.27 16.00 -6.87
CA ILE A 401 -20.32 15.25 -6.04
C ILE A 401 -20.84 13.83 -5.79
N LEU A 402 -22.11 13.66 -5.42
CA LEU A 402 -22.71 12.35 -5.18
C LEU A 402 -22.74 11.49 -6.46
N THR A 403 -23.03 12.10 -7.60
CA THR A 403 -23.00 11.41 -8.90
C THR A 403 -21.58 10.97 -9.26
N SER A 404 -20.59 11.82 -9.03
CA SER A 404 -19.17 11.47 -9.22
C SER A 404 -18.77 10.31 -8.30
N LEU A 405 -19.12 10.39 -7.02
CA LEU A 405 -18.84 9.37 -6.01
C LEU A 405 -19.46 8.01 -6.36
N THR A 406 -20.68 7.98 -6.89
CA THR A 406 -21.36 6.73 -7.30
C THR A 406 -20.84 6.13 -8.61
N LYS A 407 -20.16 6.93 -9.45
CA LYS A 407 -19.55 6.47 -10.71
C LYS A 407 -18.09 6.03 -10.57
N ASN A 408 -17.32 6.72 -9.73
CA ASN A 408 -15.87 6.51 -9.65
C ASN A 408 -15.47 5.30 -8.80
N PHE A 409 -16.39 4.83 -7.97
CA PHE A 409 -16.17 3.67 -7.14
C PHE A 409 -17.05 2.52 -7.61
N ASP A 410 -16.50 1.31 -7.59
CA ASP A 410 -17.24 0.16 -8.07
C ASP A 410 -18.37 -0.22 -7.11
N VAL A 411 -19.50 -0.58 -7.71
CA VAL A 411 -20.80 -0.84 -7.10
C VAL A 411 -21.18 -2.32 -7.22
N ARG A 412 -20.30 -3.15 -7.78
CA ARG A 412 -20.51 -4.59 -7.92
C ARG A 412 -20.25 -5.26 -6.56
N PRO A 413 -21.25 -5.92 -5.95
CA PRO A 413 -21.15 -6.44 -4.59
C PRO A 413 -20.17 -7.60 -4.42
N GLY A 414 -19.74 -8.23 -5.52
CA GLY A 414 -18.79 -9.34 -5.56
C GLY A 414 -17.39 -8.95 -6.03
N ILE A 415 -17.00 -7.68 -5.91
CA ILE A 415 -15.61 -7.29 -6.16
C ILE A 415 -14.78 -7.41 -4.90
N ARG A 416 -13.52 -7.81 -5.13
CA ARG A 416 -12.43 -7.77 -4.17
C ARG A 416 -12.26 -6.37 -3.59
N TYR A 417 -12.73 -6.16 -2.36
CA TYR A 417 -12.25 -5.07 -1.53
C TYR A 417 -11.09 -5.58 -0.69
N THR A 418 -10.06 -4.75 -0.55
CA THR A 418 -8.95 -4.98 0.38
C THR A 418 -9.35 -4.50 1.78
N GLU A 419 -8.57 -4.89 2.80
CA GLU A 419 -8.65 -4.35 4.17
C GLU A 419 -8.90 -2.83 4.22
N GLY A 420 -8.16 -2.05 3.42
CA GLY A 420 -8.27 -0.59 3.40
C GLY A 420 -9.46 -0.02 2.61
N THR A 421 -10.18 -0.84 1.85
CA THR A 421 -11.28 -0.40 0.96
C THR A 421 -12.61 -1.09 1.26
N VAL A 422 -12.64 -2.06 2.17
CA VAL A 422 -13.83 -2.84 2.54
C VAL A 422 -14.99 -1.96 3.01
N SER A 423 -14.71 -0.84 3.68
CA SER A 423 -15.71 0.16 4.08
C SER A 423 -16.36 0.91 2.92
N PHE A 424 -15.72 0.97 1.74
CA PHE A 424 -16.14 1.87 0.66
C PHE A 424 -17.57 1.54 0.20
N ARG A 425 -17.95 0.27 0.10
CA ARG A 425 -19.31 -0.14 -0.31
C ARG A 425 -20.41 0.49 0.54
N TYR A 426 -20.22 0.56 1.86
CA TYR A 426 -21.21 1.11 2.78
C TYR A 426 -21.31 2.62 2.66
N THR A 427 -20.18 3.29 2.41
CA THR A 427 -20.16 4.73 2.10
C THR A 427 -20.82 5.03 0.77
N ILE A 428 -20.56 4.22 -0.25
CA ILE A 428 -21.16 4.37 -1.59
C ILE A 428 -22.67 4.13 -1.50
N ALA A 429 -23.13 3.11 -0.76
CA ALA A 429 -24.55 2.87 -0.51
C ALA A 429 -25.24 4.10 0.10
N ARG A 430 -24.63 4.75 1.10
CA ARG A 430 -25.16 5.99 1.69
C ARG A 430 -25.17 7.15 0.70
N ALA A 431 -24.11 7.30 -0.08
CA ALA A 431 -24.07 8.30 -1.15
C ALA A 431 -25.20 8.08 -2.17
N MET A 432 -25.47 6.83 -2.51
CA MET A 432 -26.58 6.46 -3.40
C MET A 432 -27.95 6.79 -2.81
N PHE A 433 -28.20 6.47 -1.53
CA PHE A 433 -29.45 6.87 -0.87
C PHE A 433 -29.63 8.40 -0.85
N MET A 434 -28.56 9.14 -0.57
CA MET A 434 -28.61 10.60 -0.58
C MET A 434 -28.86 11.16 -1.99
N LEU A 435 -28.20 10.60 -3.00
CA LEU A 435 -28.40 10.98 -4.39
C LEU A 435 -29.83 10.67 -4.86
N ALA A 436 -30.37 9.51 -4.51
CA ALA A 436 -31.75 9.16 -4.80
C ALA A 436 -32.74 10.15 -4.17
N LYS A 437 -32.52 10.54 -2.90
CA LYS A 437 -33.33 11.57 -2.24
C LYS A 437 -33.28 12.92 -2.96
N VAL A 438 -32.10 13.33 -3.43
CA VAL A 438 -31.93 14.54 -4.25
C VAL A 438 -32.67 14.40 -5.59
N TRP A 439 -32.49 13.29 -6.30
CA TRP A 439 -33.17 13.01 -7.56
C TRP A 439 -34.69 12.95 -7.45
N ARG A 440 -35.25 12.39 -6.37
CA ARG A 440 -36.70 12.43 -6.09
C ARG A 440 -37.20 13.87 -6.00
N LYS A 441 -36.49 14.74 -5.27
CA LYS A 441 -36.84 16.17 -5.17
C LYS A 441 -36.74 16.90 -6.51
N MET A 442 -35.88 16.42 -7.41
CA MET A 442 -35.74 16.95 -8.78
C MET A 442 -36.71 16.31 -9.79
N GLY A 443 -37.63 15.44 -9.36
CA GLY A 443 -38.59 14.75 -10.25
C GLY A 443 -38.02 13.54 -11.01
N LYS A 444 -36.78 13.12 -10.73
CA LYS A 444 -36.11 11.96 -11.37
C LYS A 444 -36.42 10.64 -10.63
N THR A 445 -37.70 10.34 -10.38
CA THR A 445 -38.12 9.24 -9.49
C THR A 445 -37.65 7.85 -9.94
N ALA A 446 -37.78 7.50 -11.23
CA ALA A 446 -37.37 6.19 -11.73
C ALA A 446 -35.86 5.91 -11.55
N ASN A 447 -35.03 6.94 -11.76
CA ASN A 447 -33.59 6.86 -11.51
C ASN A 447 -33.28 6.70 -10.02
N ALA A 448 -34.00 7.42 -9.16
CA ALA A 448 -33.87 7.29 -7.71
C ALA A 448 -34.23 5.89 -7.22
N ASP A 449 -35.35 5.32 -7.67
CA ASP A 449 -35.77 3.96 -7.30
C ASP A 449 -34.74 2.90 -7.73
N SER A 450 -34.19 3.03 -8.95
CA SER A 450 -33.14 2.13 -9.43
C SER A 450 -31.88 2.24 -8.59
N LEU A 451 -31.50 3.45 -8.19
CA LEU A 451 -30.30 3.70 -7.41
C LEU A 451 -30.44 3.16 -5.97
N GLU A 452 -31.61 3.32 -5.35
CA GLU A 452 -31.91 2.78 -4.02
C GLU A 452 -31.84 1.25 -3.99
N ARG A 453 -32.34 0.56 -5.02
CA ARG A 453 -32.21 -0.91 -5.11
C ARG A 453 -30.76 -1.37 -5.07
N ILE A 454 -29.87 -0.66 -5.76
CA ILE A 454 -28.42 -0.96 -5.75
C ILE A 454 -27.83 -0.63 -4.36
N ALA A 455 -28.21 0.51 -3.79
CA ALA A 455 -27.75 0.96 -2.49
C ALA A 455 -28.09 -0.05 -1.37
N ILE A 456 -29.31 -0.59 -1.37
CA ILE A 456 -29.73 -1.64 -0.43
C ILE A 456 -28.80 -2.84 -0.52
N LYS A 457 -28.57 -3.36 -1.73
CA LYS A 457 -27.69 -4.52 -1.94
C LYS A 457 -26.25 -4.28 -1.49
N LEU A 458 -25.72 -3.06 -1.70
CA LEU A 458 -24.39 -2.67 -1.24
C LEU A 458 -24.31 -2.50 0.28
N GLY A 459 -25.38 -2.00 0.91
CA GLY A 459 -25.46 -1.76 2.34
C GLY A 459 -25.61 -3.04 3.19
N CYS A 460 -26.07 -4.14 2.59
CA CYS A 460 -26.20 -5.42 3.28
C CYS A 460 -24.84 -6.03 3.68
N PRO A 461 -24.73 -6.65 4.87
CA PRO A 461 -23.55 -7.42 5.25
C PRO A 461 -23.27 -8.57 4.30
N ARG A 462 -21.98 -8.93 4.13
CA ARG A 462 -21.54 -9.99 3.23
C ARG A 462 -21.37 -11.30 3.97
N TYR A 463 -21.94 -12.40 3.47
CA TYR A 463 -21.67 -13.70 4.09
C TYR A 463 -20.17 -14.09 4.02
N ARG A 464 -19.55 -13.99 2.84
CA ARG A 464 -18.11 -14.25 2.61
C ARG A 464 -17.51 -13.17 1.72
N ASP A 465 -16.23 -12.88 1.93
CA ASP A 465 -15.44 -12.07 0.98
C ASP A 465 -14.96 -12.96 -0.18
N GLU A 466 -14.92 -12.44 -1.41
CA GLU A 466 -14.37 -13.15 -2.57
C GLU A 466 -12.89 -13.50 -2.37
N LEU A 467 -12.12 -12.69 -1.62
CA LEU A 467 -10.76 -13.04 -1.24
C LEU A 467 -10.69 -14.32 -0.41
N ALA A 468 -11.53 -14.42 0.62
CA ALA A 468 -11.60 -15.61 1.46
C ALA A 468 -12.01 -16.83 0.61
N LYS A 469 -12.98 -16.66 -0.29
CA LYS A 469 -13.42 -17.70 -1.23
C LYS A 469 -12.30 -18.15 -2.19
N ILE A 470 -11.56 -17.21 -2.78
CA ILE A 470 -10.39 -17.50 -3.64
C ILE A 470 -9.31 -18.25 -2.86
N TRP A 471 -9.13 -17.93 -1.59
CA TRP A 471 -8.16 -18.59 -0.71
C TRP A 471 -8.66 -19.89 -0.08
N GLY A 472 -9.91 -20.31 -0.38
CA GLY A 472 -10.50 -21.50 0.22
C GLY A 472 -10.69 -21.40 1.74
N ILE A 473 -10.75 -20.18 2.27
CA ILE A 473 -10.98 -19.90 3.69
C ILE A 473 -12.49 -19.87 3.92
N ASP A 474 -12.97 -20.80 4.74
CA ASP A 474 -14.38 -20.85 5.14
C ASP A 474 -14.61 -20.05 6.43
N THR A 475 -14.55 -18.73 6.33
CA THR A 475 -14.85 -17.82 7.44
C THR A 475 -15.87 -16.78 7.03
N LYS A 476 -16.87 -16.56 7.89
CA LYS A 476 -17.84 -15.46 7.73
C LYS A 476 -17.13 -14.11 7.88
N THR A 477 -17.63 -13.07 7.21
CA THR A 477 -17.04 -11.73 7.36
C THR A 477 -17.37 -11.10 8.73
N PRO A 478 -16.55 -10.15 9.21
CA PRO A 478 -16.84 -9.35 10.41
C PRO A 478 -18.27 -8.82 10.50
N GLU A 479 -18.75 -8.19 9.43
CA GLU A 479 -20.08 -7.57 9.41
C GLU A 479 -21.22 -8.60 9.44
N TRP A 480 -20.99 -9.82 8.94
CA TRP A 480 -21.97 -10.89 9.03
C TRP A 480 -22.08 -11.42 10.45
N LEU A 481 -20.94 -11.58 11.13
CA LEU A 481 -20.94 -11.95 12.54
C LEU A 481 -21.63 -10.90 13.42
N ALA A 482 -21.46 -9.61 13.08
CA ALA A 482 -22.20 -8.53 13.74
C ALA A 482 -23.73 -8.63 13.50
N MET A 483 -24.16 -9.03 12.30
CA MET A 483 -25.58 -9.29 12.02
C MET A 483 -26.10 -10.49 12.83
N GLU A 484 -25.41 -11.63 12.77
CA GLU A 484 -25.82 -12.83 13.51
C GLU A 484 -25.88 -12.59 15.02
N PHE A 485 -24.98 -11.76 15.55
CA PHE A 485 -25.05 -11.35 16.94
C PHE A 485 -26.33 -10.56 17.27
N VAL A 486 -26.73 -9.63 16.40
CA VAL A 486 -27.96 -8.85 16.58
C VAL A 486 -29.19 -9.76 16.44
N ASP A 487 -29.18 -10.71 15.49
CA ASP A 487 -30.27 -11.69 15.35
C ASP A 487 -30.39 -12.58 16.59
N ALA A 488 -29.25 -13.07 17.11
CA ALA A 488 -29.21 -13.85 18.35
C ALA A 488 -29.74 -13.05 19.55
N LEU A 489 -29.43 -11.76 19.60
CA LEU A 489 -29.95 -10.84 20.61
C LEU A 489 -31.47 -10.67 20.49
N CYS A 490 -32.01 -10.49 19.28
CA CYS A 490 -33.46 -10.40 19.03
C CYS A 490 -34.21 -11.65 19.51
N MET A 491 -33.62 -12.81 19.28
CA MET A 491 -34.22 -14.10 19.65
C MET A 491 -34.06 -14.42 21.14
N GLY A 492 -33.28 -13.63 21.89
CA GLY A 492 -32.93 -13.93 23.27
C GLY A 492 -32.03 -15.19 23.42
N ASP A 493 -31.40 -15.64 22.34
CA ASP A 493 -30.58 -16.86 22.34
C ASP A 493 -29.19 -16.60 22.93
N THR A 494 -29.08 -16.87 24.23
CA THR A 494 -27.83 -16.66 24.97
C THR A 494 -26.72 -17.63 24.62
N ASN A 495 -27.03 -18.80 24.06
CA ASN A 495 -26.01 -19.75 23.65
C ASN A 495 -25.40 -19.28 22.34
N TRP A 496 -26.23 -18.89 21.38
CA TRP A 496 -25.77 -18.33 20.12
C TRP A 496 -24.93 -17.06 20.31
N MET A 497 -25.34 -16.16 21.22
CA MET A 497 -24.53 -14.98 21.57
C MET A 497 -23.14 -15.32 22.16
N LYS A 498 -23.03 -16.38 22.96
CA LYS A 498 -21.76 -16.83 23.55
C LYS A 498 -20.85 -17.53 22.55
N GLU A 499 -21.40 -18.13 21.50
CA GLU A 499 -20.60 -18.68 20.40
C GLU A 499 -19.92 -17.57 19.60
N ILE A 500 -20.55 -16.39 19.50
CA ILE A 500 -20.02 -15.27 18.72
C ILE A 500 -19.13 -14.36 19.58
N THR A 501 -19.57 -14.01 20.81
CA THR A 501 -18.92 -13.00 21.65
C THR A 501 -18.38 -13.57 22.96
N ILE A 502 -17.31 -12.94 23.46
CA ILE A 502 -16.72 -13.29 24.76
C ILE A 502 -17.18 -12.40 25.92
N ASP A 503 -17.95 -11.36 25.63
CA ASP A 503 -18.29 -10.33 26.60
C ASP A 503 -19.70 -10.54 27.15
N SER A 504 -19.88 -10.47 28.46
CA SER A 504 -21.20 -10.48 29.07
C SER A 504 -21.97 -9.17 28.86
N THR A 505 -21.40 -8.13 28.22
CA THR A 505 -22.10 -6.87 27.88
C THR A 505 -23.41 -7.05 27.11
N TYR A 506 -23.64 -8.18 26.44
CA TYR A 506 -24.97 -8.48 25.86
C TYR A 506 -26.08 -8.57 26.93
N SER A 507 -25.73 -8.80 28.20
CA SER A 507 -26.66 -8.75 29.34
C SER A 507 -27.28 -7.37 29.53
N LEU A 508 -26.59 -6.29 29.12
CA LEU A 508 -27.13 -4.92 29.13
C LEU A 508 -28.27 -4.73 28.11
N LEU A 509 -28.42 -5.66 27.17
CA LEU A 509 -29.40 -5.61 26.08
C LEU A 509 -30.60 -6.55 26.29
N LYS A 510 -30.66 -7.27 27.43
CA LYS A 510 -31.62 -8.38 27.64
C LYS A 510 -33.03 -7.99 28.07
N GLU A 511 -33.24 -6.86 28.73
CA GLU A 511 -34.56 -6.56 29.33
C GLU A 511 -35.44 -5.73 28.37
N GLY A 512 -36.39 -6.40 27.71
CA GLY A 512 -37.52 -5.76 27.00
C GLY A 512 -37.16 -4.90 25.78
N LEU A 513 -35.96 -5.06 25.24
CA LEU A 513 -35.42 -4.29 24.11
C LEU A 513 -35.52 -5.11 22.83
N GLU A 514 -36.37 -4.68 21.89
CA GLU A 514 -36.31 -5.19 20.52
C GLU A 514 -35.27 -4.37 19.75
N VAL A 515 -34.25 -5.03 19.20
CA VAL A 515 -33.12 -4.33 18.56
C VAL A 515 -32.94 -4.83 17.14
N TYR A 516 -32.98 -3.94 16.15
CA TYR A 516 -32.80 -4.30 14.75
C TYR A 516 -31.51 -3.71 14.21
N LEU A 517 -30.74 -4.49 13.42
CA LEU A 517 -29.59 -3.97 12.70
C LEU A 517 -30.07 -2.99 11.64
N GLY A 518 -29.84 -1.70 11.87
CA GLY A 518 -30.23 -0.65 10.94
C GLY A 518 -29.29 -0.58 9.75
N GLN A 519 -28.01 -0.33 9.99
CA GLN A 519 -27.04 -0.15 8.92
C GLN A 519 -25.59 -0.37 9.37
N ILE A 520 -24.78 -1.00 8.53
CA ILE A 520 -23.32 -1.01 8.69
C ILE A 520 -22.75 0.33 8.20
N TYR A 521 -22.03 1.05 9.08
CA TYR A 521 -21.44 2.36 8.79
C TYR A 521 -19.96 2.25 8.37
N GLY A 522 -19.26 1.21 8.82
CA GLY A 522 -17.86 0.97 8.50
C GLY A 522 -17.39 -0.41 8.92
N VAL A 523 -16.46 -0.96 8.14
CA VAL A 523 -15.74 -2.20 8.42
C VAL A 523 -14.25 -1.91 8.25
N ASN A 524 -13.46 -2.25 9.26
CA ASN A 524 -12.00 -2.20 9.19
C ASN A 524 -11.47 -3.57 9.61
N GLU A 525 -10.62 -4.19 8.81
CA GLU A 525 -10.24 -5.59 8.97
C GLU A 525 -8.78 -5.83 8.62
N ASP A 526 -7.96 -6.15 9.62
CA ASP A 526 -6.60 -6.66 9.48
C ASP A 526 -6.61 -8.19 9.68
N LEU A 527 -6.80 -8.91 8.58
CA LEU A 527 -6.85 -10.38 8.57
C LEU A 527 -5.56 -11.01 9.12
N ILE A 528 -4.42 -10.35 8.97
CA ILE A 528 -3.11 -10.88 9.34
C ILE A 528 -2.89 -10.77 10.84
N ARG A 529 -3.30 -9.64 11.42
CA ARG A 529 -3.24 -9.44 12.87
C ARG A 529 -4.47 -9.97 13.60
N GLY A 530 -5.45 -10.52 12.88
CA GLY A 530 -6.71 -11.01 13.43
C GLY A 530 -7.48 -9.90 14.15
N LYS A 531 -7.50 -8.69 13.59
CA LYS A 531 -8.21 -7.53 14.15
C LYS A 531 -9.28 -7.07 13.20
N ALA A 532 -10.46 -6.78 13.72
CA ALA A 532 -11.55 -6.26 12.93
C ALA A 532 -12.41 -5.34 13.80
N VAL A 533 -12.99 -4.32 13.17
CA VAL A 533 -13.97 -3.42 13.79
C VAL A 533 -15.10 -3.22 12.80
N VAL A 534 -16.31 -3.54 13.21
CA VAL A 534 -17.55 -3.22 12.50
C VAL A 534 -18.26 -2.15 13.29
N SER A 535 -18.51 -1.00 12.68
CA SER A 535 -19.34 0.05 13.26
C SER A 535 -20.71 0.02 12.61
N ALA A 536 -21.75 -0.04 13.42
CA ALA A 536 -23.11 -0.20 12.93
C ALA A 536 -24.13 0.56 13.78
N LEU A 537 -25.24 0.88 13.14
CA LEU A 537 -26.41 1.51 13.74
C LEU A 537 -27.41 0.43 14.14
N LEU A 538 -27.92 0.52 15.35
CA LEU A 538 -29.02 -0.29 15.85
C LEU A 538 -30.24 0.58 16.06
N PHE A 539 -31.40 0.08 15.63
CA PHE A 539 -32.68 0.62 16.03
C PHE A 539 -33.17 -0.13 17.23
N VAL A 540 -33.44 0.59 18.30
CA VAL A 540 -33.89 0.04 19.57
C VAL A 540 -35.34 0.46 19.78
N HIS A 541 -36.23 -0.51 19.83
CA HIS A 541 -37.62 -0.32 20.18
C HIS A 541 -37.79 -0.70 21.67
N LYS A 542 -38.22 0.28 22.47
CA LYS A 542 -38.63 0.08 23.87
C LYS A 542 -40.15 0.21 23.96
N THR A 543 -40.76 -0.69 24.73
CA THR A 543 -42.18 -0.61 25.10
C THR A 543 -42.27 -0.50 26.63
N PRO A 544 -42.94 0.53 27.20
CA PRO A 544 -43.64 1.63 26.55
C PRO A 544 -42.72 2.78 26.11
N ILE A 545 -43.23 3.62 25.21
CA ILE A 545 -42.54 4.80 24.67
C ILE A 545 -42.41 5.87 25.77
N ASP A 546 -41.18 6.20 26.16
CA ASP A 546 -40.87 7.36 27.01
C ASP A 546 -40.74 8.61 26.10
N PRO A 547 -41.68 9.58 26.17
CA PRO A 547 -41.68 10.76 25.29
C PRO A 547 -40.49 11.70 25.50
N ASP A 548 -39.88 11.68 26.69
CA ASP A 548 -38.87 12.67 27.10
C ASP A 548 -37.43 12.16 26.91
N ASN A 549 -37.24 10.87 26.60
CA ASN A 549 -35.91 10.24 26.50
C ASN A 549 -35.78 9.21 25.36
N ASP A 550 -36.27 9.57 24.18
CA ASP A 550 -36.40 8.67 23.03
C ASP A 550 -35.09 8.44 22.25
N LYS A 551 -34.09 7.82 22.89
CA LYS A 551 -32.86 7.36 22.21
C LYS A 551 -33.09 5.99 21.55
N ARG A 552 -33.88 5.92 20.48
CA ARG A 552 -34.14 4.69 19.69
C ARG A 552 -33.02 4.32 18.72
N VAL A 553 -31.96 5.10 18.65
CA VAL A 553 -30.86 4.89 17.71
C VAL A 553 -29.58 4.77 18.49
N TRP A 554 -29.01 3.57 18.49
CA TRP A 554 -27.75 3.28 19.17
C TRP A 554 -26.66 3.05 18.12
N ILE A 555 -25.45 3.49 18.42
CA ILE A 555 -24.27 3.18 17.62
C ILE A 555 -23.48 2.16 18.43
N PHE A 556 -23.08 1.06 17.79
CA PHE A 556 -22.18 0.12 18.41
C PHE A 556 -20.99 -0.16 17.50
N SER A 557 -19.91 -0.62 18.13
CA SER A 557 -18.75 -1.15 17.46
C SER A 557 -18.51 -2.59 17.92
N PHE A 558 -18.53 -3.51 16.96
CA PHE A 558 -18.18 -4.90 17.16
C PHE A 558 -16.70 -5.09 16.84
N LYS A 559 -15.89 -5.39 17.86
CA LYS A 559 -14.43 -5.39 17.77
C LYS A 559 -13.86 -6.77 18.04
N LEU A 560 -13.12 -7.31 17.09
CA LEU A 560 -12.33 -8.51 17.27
C LEU A 560 -11.08 -8.19 18.10
N THR A 561 -10.94 -8.90 19.20
CA THR A 561 -9.78 -8.85 20.10
C THR A 561 -9.06 -10.20 20.09
N ASN A 562 -7.88 -10.27 20.70
CA ASN A 562 -7.12 -11.52 20.84
C ASN A 562 -7.91 -12.63 21.58
N LYS A 563 -8.93 -12.25 22.36
CA LYS A 563 -9.77 -13.20 23.11
C LYS A 563 -11.04 -13.60 22.34
N GLY A 564 -11.40 -12.89 21.27
CA GLY A 564 -12.67 -13.04 20.54
C GLY A 564 -13.39 -11.71 20.32
N TRP A 565 -14.62 -11.77 19.82
CA TRP A 565 -15.41 -10.58 19.53
C TRP A 565 -15.98 -9.93 20.78
N LYS A 566 -15.87 -8.60 20.83
CA LYS A 566 -16.33 -7.77 21.94
C LYS A 566 -17.25 -6.67 21.44
N LEU A 567 -18.34 -6.45 22.17
CA LEU A 567 -19.22 -5.29 21.96
C LEU A 567 -18.63 -4.05 22.63
N VAL A 568 -18.63 -2.93 21.90
CA VAL A 568 -18.27 -1.61 22.41
C VAL A 568 -19.41 -0.66 22.05
N MET A 569 -20.16 -0.20 23.05
CA MET A 569 -21.22 0.80 22.88
C MET A 569 -20.69 2.21 23.09
#